data_AF-A0A819WQS7-F1
#
_entry.id   AF-A0A819WQS7-F1
#
_cell.length_a   1.000
_cell.length_b   1.000
_cell.length_c   1.000
_cell.angle_alpha   90.00
_cell.angle_beta   90.00
_cell.angle_gamma   90.00
#
_symmetry.space_group_name_H-M   'P 1'
#
loop_
_entity.id
_entity.type
_entity.pdbx_description
1 polymer ?
#
loop_
_entity_poly.entity_id
_entity_poly.type
_entity_poly.pdbx_seq_one_letter_code
_entity_poly.pdbx_strand_id
1 'polypeptide(L)'
;MNSSLHDQHERNKSTGEVQSLAEDLKDFRMGDRVQHTRPESINKKQKKDEDHSSTYDINRFKRQTLLSHLTDDTSTILYQPKTYETKQAYETLLNFIQETIGDQTQTILRSAADEILILLKDDKLNNQDRKKRIETLLKSRSS
;
A
#
# COMPACT_ATOMS: atom_id res chain seq x y z
N MET A 1 6.69 5.93 92.98
CA MET A 1 7.90 6.65 92.57
C MET A 1 8.62 5.85 91.50
N ASN A 2 8.87 6.50 90.36
CA ASN A 2 9.93 6.29 89.38
C ASN A 2 10.01 4.95 88.63
N SER A 3 9.68 4.99 87.32
CA SER A 3 10.70 4.87 86.27
C SER A 3 10.09 5.16 84.89
N SER A 4 10.44 6.33 84.36
CA SER A 4 10.23 6.74 82.98
C SER A 4 11.01 5.81 82.04
N LEU A 5 10.30 4.94 81.31
CA LEU A 5 10.86 4.26 80.14
C LEU A 5 10.73 5.21 78.95
N HIS A 6 11.81 5.94 78.71
CA HIS A 6 11.97 6.78 77.54
C HIS A 6 11.92 5.90 76.28
N ASP A 7 10.88 6.03 75.48
CA ASP A 7 10.94 5.67 74.06
C ASP A 7 11.80 6.73 73.38
N GLN A 8 13.13 6.55 73.45
CA GLN A 8 14.08 7.26 72.61
C GLN A 8 13.84 6.75 71.20
N HIS A 9 12.88 7.35 70.49
CA HIS A 9 12.76 7.15 69.05
C HIS A 9 14.12 7.49 68.43
N GLU A 10 14.82 6.46 67.93
CA GLU A 10 16.04 6.65 67.17
C GLU A 10 15.72 7.62 66.04
N ARG A 11 16.43 8.76 66.02
CA ARG A 11 16.22 9.89 65.12
C ARG A 11 16.37 9.54 63.62
N ASN A 12 16.62 8.27 63.29
CA ASN A 12 16.85 7.75 61.95
C ASN A 12 16.03 6.48 61.64
N LYS A 13 14.88 6.27 62.30
CA LYS A 13 13.94 5.22 61.86
C LYS A 13 13.07 5.78 60.72
N SER A 14 13.26 5.31 59.49
CA SER A 14 12.41 5.68 58.35
C SER A 14 11.01 5.09 58.52
N THR A 15 10.10 5.84 59.15
CA THR A 15 8.74 5.38 59.50
C THR A 15 7.81 5.21 58.30
N GLY A 16 8.24 5.57 57.08
CA GLY A 16 7.42 5.46 55.86
C GLY A 16 6.19 6.37 55.86
N GLU A 17 6.07 7.23 56.87
CA GLU A 17 5.02 8.22 57.00
C GLU A 17 5.24 9.36 56.00
N VAL A 18 4.15 9.89 55.46
CA VAL A 18 4.21 11.02 54.52
C VAL A 18 4.59 12.31 55.27
N GLN A 19 5.71 12.92 54.87
CA GLN A 19 6.20 14.17 55.47
C GLN A 19 5.81 15.38 54.61
N SER A 20 5.75 16.56 55.24
CA SER A 20 5.44 17.80 54.55
C SER A 20 6.57 18.20 53.59
N LEU A 21 6.21 18.56 52.36
CA LEU A 21 7.16 18.97 51.31
C LEU A 21 7.57 20.45 51.41
N ALA A 22 7.08 21.21 52.40
CA ALA A 22 7.24 22.67 52.47
C ALA A 22 8.72 23.13 52.51
N GLU A 23 9.62 22.32 53.06
CA GLU A 23 11.05 22.62 53.13
C GLU A 23 11.83 22.08 51.93
N ASP A 24 11.39 20.95 51.38
CA ASP A 24 12.06 20.19 50.31
C ASP A 24 11.73 20.68 48.89
N LEU A 25 10.73 21.55 48.73
CA LEU A 25 10.34 22.12 47.43
C LEU A 25 11.30 23.19 46.90
N LYS A 26 12.31 23.61 47.67
CA LYS A 26 13.26 24.67 47.26
C LYS A 26 14.12 24.26 46.06
N ASP A 27 14.40 22.97 45.94
CA ASP A 27 15.29 22.42 44.91
C ASP A 27 14.56 21.95 43.64
N PHE A 28 13.22 21.97 43.64
CA PHE A 28 12.40 21.49 42.52
C PHE A 28 11.43 22.56 42.03
N ARG A 29 11.36 22.75 40.71
CA ARG A 29 10.34 23.60 40.08
C ARG A 29 9.18 22.76 39.59
N MET A 30 7.99 23.36 39.63
CA MET A 30 6.79 22.78 39.06
C MET A 30 7.02 22.55 37.56
N GLY A 31 7.02 21.30 37.13
CA GLY A 31 7.25 20.92 35.74
C GLY A 31 8.56 20.20 35.45
N ASP A 32 9.51 20.13 36.40
CA ASP A 32 10.87 19.60 36.15
C ASP A 32 10.92 18.16 35.65
N ARG A 33 9.88 17.36 35.90
CA ARG A 33 9.78 15.95 35.46
C ARG A 33 8.62 15.68 34.50
N VAL A 34 7.99 16.72 33.93
CA VAL A 34 6.87 16.53 33.01
C VAL A 34 7.34 15.86 31.71
N GLN A 35 6.72 14.74 31.36
CA GLN A 35 6.98 14.00 30.13
C GLN A 35 5.79 14.13 29.17
N HIS A 36 6.06 14.45 27.90
CA HIS A 36 5.05 14.46 26.84
C HIS A 36 5.25 13.24 25.94
N THR A 37 4.25 12.36 25.87
CA THR A 37 4.27 11.21 24.97
C THR A 37 3.74 11.58 23.60
N ARG A 38 4.42 11.16 22.52
CA ARG A 38 3.87 11.27 21.16
C ARG A 38 2.80 10.18 20.94
N PRO A 39 1.73 10.46 20.19
CA PRO A 39 0.71 9.45 19.88
C PRO A 39 1.32 8.30 19.07
N GLU A 40 1.05 7.06 19.47
CA GLU A 40 1.62 5.83 18.88
C GLU A 40 1.29 5.61 17.38
N SER A 41 0.33 6.37 16.84
CA SER A 41 -0.20 6.19 15.48
C SER A 41 0.64 6.78 14.35
N ILE A 42 1.73 7.49 14.65
CA ILE A 42 2.55 8.17 13.62
C ILE A 42 3.33 7.14 12.77
N ASN A 43 3.78 6.03 13.37
CA ASN A 43 4.51 4.96 12.66
C ASN A 43 3.60 4.10 11.75
N LYS A 44 2.27 4.20 11.88
CA LYS A 44 1.31 3.51 10.99
C LYS A 44 1.00 4.30 9.71
N LYS A 45 1.42 5.57 9.62
CA LYS A 45 1.16 6.40 8.44
C LYS A 45 2.24 6.25 7.36
N GLN A 46 3.50 6.08 7.74
CA GLN A 46 4.59 5.94 6.76
C GLN A 46 4.54 4.64 5.97
N LYS A 47 3.97 3.56 6.53
CA LYS A 47 3.71 2.31 5.79
C LYS A 47 2.56 2.39 4.79
N LYS A 48 1.75 3.45 4.80
CA LYS A 48 0.60 3.61 3.89
C LYS A 48 0.95 4.34 2.59
N ASP A 49 2.11 4.99 2.51
CA ASP A 49 2.50 5.75 1.32
C ASP A 49 3.17 4.87 0.24
N GLU A 50 3.68 3.69 0.58
CA GLU A 50 4.11 2.69 -0.41
C GLU A 50 2.93 1.91 -1.03
N ASP A 51 1.76 1.94 -0.38
CA ASP A 51 0.50 1.30 -0.81
C ASP A 51 -0.37 2.20 -1.72
N HIS A 52 0.17 3.26 -2.32
CA HIS A 52 -0.59 4.15 -3.23
C HIS A 52 -1.00 3.46 -4.55
N SER A 53 -0.35 2.35 -4.92
CA SER A 53 -0.77 1.50 -6.05
C SER A 53 -2.06 0.74 -5.75
N SER A 54 -2.20 0.17 -4.54
CA SER A 54 -3.36 -0.66 -4.18
C SER A 54 -4.61 0.19 -3.88
N THR A 55 -4.42 1.44 -3.44
CA THR A 55 -5.52 2.38 -3.21
C THR A 55 -6.16 2.88 -4.50
N TYR A 56 -5.42 3.01 -5.61
CA TYR A 56 -5.99 3.35 -6.91
C TYR A 56 -6.98 2.28 -7.38
N ASP A 57 -6.60 1.01 -7.25
CA ASP A 57 -7.46 -0.12 -7.62
C ASP A 57 -8.67 -0.22 -6.66
N ILE A 58 -8.48 -0.05 -5.34
CA ILE A 58 -9.59 -0.02 -4.38
C ILE A 58 -10.58 1.13 -4.63
N ASN A 59 -10.08 2.32 -5.00
CA ASN A 59 -10.95 3.47 -5.28
C ASN A 59 -11.68 3.34 -6.62
N ARG A 60 -11.09 2.67 -7.62
CA ARG A 60 -11.80 2.28 -8.85
C ARG A 60 -12.91 1.26 -8.53
N PHE A 61 -12.60 0.23 -7.75
CA PHE A 61 -13.58 -0.78 -7.33
C PHE A 61 -14.73 -0.20 -6.49
N LYS A 62 -14.46 0.75 -5.59
CA LYS A 62 -15.49 1.44 -4.80
C LYS A 62 -16.48 2.27 -5.63
N ARG A 63 -16.09 2.67 -6.84
CA ARG A 63 -16.96 3.39 -7.79
C ARG A 63 -17.64 2.46 -8.80
N GLN A 64 -17.30 1.18 -8.82
CA GLN A 64 -17.92 0.19 -9.69
C GLN A 64 -19.11 -0.46 -8.98
N THR A 65 -20.31 0.03 -9.26
CA THR A 65 -21.56 -0.67 -8.94
C THR A 65 -21.87 -1.67 -10.05
N LEU A 66 -22.74 -2.67 -9.81
CA LEU A 66 -23.09 -3.66 -10.85
C LEU A 66 -23.55 -3.02 -12.17
N LEU A 67 -24.20 -1.84 -12.12
CA LEU A 67 -24.58 -1.08 -13.31
C LEU A 67 -23.39 -0.50 -14.07
N SER A 68 -22.30 -0.10 -13.40
CA SER A 68 -21.14 0.48 -14.10
C SER A 68 -20.48 -0.54 -15.03
N HIS A 69 -20.49 -1.82 -14.65
CA HIS A 69 -19.97 -2.91 -15.49
C HIS A 69 -20.86 -3.19 -16.72
N LEU A 70 -22.15 -2.83 -16.68
CA LEU A 70 -23.05 -2.90 -17.84
C LEU A 70 -22.94 -1.68 -18.76
N THR A 71 -22.54 -0.52 -18.23
CA THR A 71 -22.37 0.74 -18.99
C THR A 71 -20.95 0.95 -19.49
N ASP A 72 -19.97 0.25 -18.92
CA ASP A 72 -18.64 0.17 -19.50
C ASP A 72 -18.80 -0.60 -20.81
N ASP A 73 -18.71 0.09 -21.95
CA ASP A 73 -18.59 -0.44 -23.33
C ASP A 73 -17.33 -1.33 -23.52
N THR A 74 -16.80 -1.90 -22.44
CA THR A 74 -15.73 -2.87 -22.37
C THR A 74 -16.20 -4.29 -22.74
N SER A 75 -17.46 -4.46 -23.12
CA SER A 75 -18.02 -5.73 -23.61
C SER A 75 -17.33 -6.27 -24.88
N THR A 76 -16.38 -5.52 -25.45
CA THR A 76 -15.50 -5.93 -26.56
C THR A 76 -14.06 -6.26 -26.16
N ILE A 77 -13.66 -6.04 -24.90
CA ILE A 77 -12.29 -6.34 -24.43
C ILE A 77 -12.29 -7.74 -23.79
N LEU A 78 -11.60 -8.70 -24.39
CA LEU A 78 -11.63 -10.10 -23.98
C LEU A 78 -10.74 -10.36 -22.76
N TYR A 79 -9.61 -9.64 -22.63
CA TYR A 79 -8.65 -9.89 -21.57
C TYR A 79 -8.59 -8.76 -20.53
N GLN A 80 -8.86 -9.12 -19.28
CA GLN A 80 -8.72 -8.24 -18.12
C GLN A 80 -7.79 -8.88 -17.08
N PRO A 81 -6.59 -8.32 -16.84
CA PRO A 81 -5.66 -8.85 -15.85
C PRO A 81 -6.21 -8.67 -14.43
N LYS A 82 -6.11 -9.71 -13.61
CA LYS A 82 -6.67 -9.76 -12.25
C LYS A 82 -5.65 -9.59 -11.14
N THR A 83 -4.40 -9.95 -11.39
CA THR A 83 -3.31 -9.85 -10.40
C THR A 83 -2.37 -8.71 -10.76
N TYR A 84 -1.66 -8.17 -9.77
CA TYR A 84 -0.68 -7.10 -9.99
C TYR A 84 0.41 -7.53 -10.98
N GLU A 85 0.96 -8.73 -10.83
CA GLU A 85 1.99 -9.27 -11.72
C GLU A 85 1.51 -9.38 -13.17
N THR A 86 0.30 -9.90 -13.38
CA THR A 86 -0.26 -10.05 -14.74
C THR A 86 -0.65 -8.70 -15.35
N LYS A 87 -1.03 -7.72 -14.52
CA LYS A 87 -1.28 -6.34 -14.96
C LYS A 87 0.01 -5.69 -15.46
N GLN A 88 1.12 -5.82 -14.72
CA GLN A 88 2.43 -5.31 -15.15
C GLN A 88 2.87 -5.94 -16.48
N ALA A 89 2.75 -7.27 -16.62
CA ALA A 89 3.07 -7.94 -17.88
C ALA A 89 2.15 -7.53 -19.05
N TYR A 90 0.88 -7.21 -18.77
CA TYR A 90 -0.04 -6.71 -19.78
C TYR A 90 0.29 -5.27 -20.19
N GLU A 91 0.71 -4.42 -19.25
CA GLU A 91 1.16 -3.05 -19.54
C GLU A 91 2.45 -3.05 -20.39
N THR A 92 3.41 -3.94 -20.10
CA THR A 92 4.61 -4.07 -20.94
C THR A 92 4.28 -4.55 -22.36
N LEU A 93 3.33 -5.48 -22.51
CA LEU A 93 2.83 -5.91 -23.81
C LEU A 93 2.16 -4.76 -24.58
N LEU A 94 1.32 -3.97 -23.92
CA LEU A 94 0.66 -2.82 -24.55
C LEU A 94 1.67 -1.76 -25.01
N ASN A 95 2.69 -1.47 -24.21
CA ASN A 95 3.74 -0.52 -24.58
C ASN A 95 4.51 -1.02 -25.83
N PHE A 96 4.83 -2.31 -25.88
CA PHE A 96 5.47 -2.91 -27.05
C PHE A 96 4.62 -2.76 -28.32
N ILE A 97 3.31 -3.02 -28.23
CA ILE A 97 2.39 -2.85 -29.37
C ILE A 97 2.33 -1.37 -29.80
N GLN A 98 2.26 -0.46 -28.84
CA GLN A 98 2.23 0.99 -29.11
C GLN A 98 3.50 1.46 -29.83
N GLU A 99 4.68 0.97 -29.46
CA GLU A 99 5.95 1.27 -30.14
C GLU A 99 5.95 0.78 -31.59
N THR A 100 5.30 -0.36 -31.88
CA THR A 100 5.30 -0.95 -33.23
C THR A 100 4.28 -0.34 -34.19
N ILE A 101 3.07 -0.01 -33.71
CA ILE A 101 1.96 0.50 -34.55
C ILE A 101 1.89 2.04 -34.51
N GLY A 102 2.47 2.67 -33.48
CA GLY A 102 2.40 4.11 -33.25
C GLY A 102 1.19 4.53 -32.43
N ASP A 103 0.83 5.82 -32.52
CA ASP A 103 -0.21 6.43 -31.68
C ASP A 103 -1.61 6.01 -32.15
N GLN A 104 -2.20 5.04 -31.44
CA GLN A 104 -3.52 4.48 -31.69
C GLN A 104 -4.40 4.59 -30.45
N THR A 105 -5.72 4.58 -30.64
CA THR A 105 -6.66 4.59 -29.52
C THR A 105 -6.53 3.32 -28.67
N GLN A 106 -6.84 3.43 -27.38
CA GLN A 106 -6.74 2.31 -26.43
C GLN A 106 -7.56 1.09 -26.84
N THR A 107 -8.68 1.28 -27.55
CA THR A 107 -9.52 0.19 -28.03
C THR A 107 -8.80 -0.68 -29.07
N ILE A 108 -8.06 -0.07 -30.00
CA ILE A 108 -7.30 -0.78 -31.03
C ILE A 108 -6.10 -1.51 -30.41
N LEU A 109 -5.39 -0.85 -29.48
CA LEU A 109 -4.26 -1.46 -28.78
C LEU A 109 -4.68 -2.70 -27.97
N ARG A 110 -5.82 -2.63 -27.27
CA ARG A 110 -6.37 -3.78 -26.53
C ARG A 110 -6.82 -4.90 -27.46
N SER A 111 -7.47 -4.57 -28.58
CA SER A 111 -7.85 -5.56 -29.60
C SER A 111 -6.64 -6.30 -30.16
N ALA A 112 -5.56 -5.58 -30.48
CA ALA A 112 -4.32 -6.19 -30.97
C ALA A 112 -3.66 -7.08 -29.89
N ALA A 113 -3.65 -6.63 -28.63
CA ALA A 113 -3.15 -7.42 -27.52
C ALA A 113 -3.94 -8.72 -27.35
N ASP A 114 -5.27 -8.67 -27.48
CA ASP A 114 -6.14 -9.85 -27.37
C ASP A 114 -5.84 -10.88 -28.47
N GLU A 115 -5.67 -10.44 -29.72
CA GLU A 115 -5.26 -11.32 -30.82
C GLU A 115 -3.89 -11.98 -30.58
N ILE A 116 -2.92 -11.22 -30.07
CA ILE A 116 -1.60 -11.74 -29.73
C ILE A 116 -1.69 -12.76 -28.59
N LEU A 117 -2.47 -12.50 -27.55
CA LEU A 117 -2.68 -13.43 -26.44
C LEU A 117 -3.33 -14.74 -26.91
N ILE A 118 -4.29 -14.67 -27.83
CA ILE A 118 -4.91 -15.85 -28.44
C ILE A 118 -3.86 -16.69 -29.19
N LEU A 119 -3.01 -16.06 -30.01
CA LEU A 119 -1.95 -16.76 -30.75
C LEU A 119 -0.87 -17.35 -29.85
N LEU A 120 -0.51 -16.65 -28.78
CA LEU A 120 0.46 -17.15 -27.80
C LEU A 120 -0.09 -18.34 -27.01
N LYS A 121 -1.40 -18.36 -26.77
CA LYS A 121 -2.08 -19.44 -26.03
C LYS A 121 -2.41 -20.67 -26.91
N ASP A 122 -2.30 -20.58 -28.23
CA ASP A 122 -2.54 -21.73 -29.10
C ASP A 122 -1.37 -22.72 -29.05
N ASP A 123 -1.54 -23.80 -28.29
CA ASP A 123 -0.56 -24.86 -28.06
C ASP A 123 -0.21 -25.69 -29.30
N LYS A 124 -0.98 -25.57 -30.38
CA LYS A 124 -0.77 -26.34 -31.63
C LYS A 124 0.29 -25.73 -32.54
N LEU A 125 0.66 -24.47 -32.31
CA LEU A 125 1.58 -23.73 -33.17
C LEU A 125 3.02 -23.78 -32.63
N ASN A 126 3.98 -24.01 -33.53
CA ASN A 126 5.40 -23.89 -33.20
C ASN A 126 5.77 -22.42 -32.95
N ASN A 127 6.79 -22.19 -32.12
CA ASN A 127 7.24 -20.84 -31.76
C ASN A 127 7.63 -19.99 -32.98
N GLN A 128 8.21 -20.61 -34.02
CA GLN A 128 8.54 -19.91 -35.26
C GLN A 128 7.29 -19.43 -36.01
N ASP A 129 6.23 -20.24 -36.01
CA ASP A 129 4.98 -19.92 -36.71
C ASP A 129 4.16 -18.89 -35.93
N ARG A 130 4.14 -18.98 -34.60
CA ARG A 130 3.58 -17.94 -33.72
C ARG A 130 4.23 -16.59 -33.98
N LYS A 131 5.57 -16.55 -33.99
CA LYS A 131 6.34 -15.33 -34.26
C LYS A 131 6.00 -14.74 -35.63
N LYS A 132 6.00 -15.56 -36.70
CA LYS A 132 5.61 -15.09 -38.04
C LYS A 132 4.20 -14.50 -38.06
N ARG A 133 3.24 -15.16 -37.40
CA ARG A 133 1.84 -14.69 -37.35
C ARG A 133 1.72 -13.36 -36.63
N ILE A 134 2.39 -13.20 -35.49
CA ILE A 134 2.43 -11.94 -34.72
C ILE A 134 3.10 -10.83 -35.53
N GLU A 135 4.24 -11.11 -36.17
CA GLU A 135 4.90 -10.13 -37.03
C GLU A 135 4.02 -9.72 -38.21
N THR A 136 3.29 -10.65 -38.82
CA THR A 136 2.32 -10.32 -39.87
C THR A 136 1.22 -9.42 -39.33
N LEU A 137 0.66 -9.70 -38.15
CA LEU A 137 -0.39 -8.84 -37.54
C LEU A 137 0.12 -7.41 -37.28
N LEU A 138 1.35 -7.27 -36.80
CA LEU A 138 1.96 -5.97 -36.50
C LEU A 138 2.39 -5.21 -37.77
N LYS A 139 2.84 -5.92 -38.82
CA LYS A 139 3.35 -5.31 -40.06
C LYS A 139 2.32 -5.18 -41.18
N SER A 140 1.20 -5.91 -41.15
CA SER A 140 0.23 -5.88 -42.25
C SER A 140 -0.56 -4.57 -42.36
N ARG A 141 -0.32 -3.62 -41.47
CA ARG A 141 -1.03 -2.33 -41.43
C ARG A 141 -0.12 -1.12 -41.68
N SER A 142 1.17 -1.33 -41.93
CA SER A 142 2.15 -0.28 -42.28
C SER A 142 2.52 -0.33 -43.77
N SER A 143 1.51 -0.39 -44.64
CA SER A 143 1.69 -0.25 -46.09
C SER A 143 0.85 0.90 -46.64
#